data_AF-A0A5N3X9L1-F1
#
_entry.id   AF-A0A5N3X9L1-F1
#
_cell.length_a   1.000
_cell.length_b   1.000
_cell.length_c   1.000
_cell.angle_alpha   90.00
_cell.angle_beta   90.00
_cell.angle_gamma   90.00
#
_symmetry.space_group_name_H-M   'P 1'
#
loop_
_entity.id
_entity.type
_entity.pdbx_description
1 polymer ?
#
loop_
_entity_poly.entity_id
_entity_poly.type
_entity_poly.pdbx_seq_one_letter_code
_entity_poly.pdbx_strand_id
1 'polypeptide(L)'
;MMNEAASSLSPCLNSVAVWPMPAFRTHHMETVPIEEGQTLTLNCTVSQETTSLQWLAPSGFTIFFNEQPALKSSRYQLLHHSSDQLSISVLNVTQHDEGVYKCLHYGKSVRTKEVKVIVLATPVMPTLQVSVIKTHNGEEHVIMRCSTVRTKPPPRITWLLGDGMELYGETHHEYETDGKKCNSTSTLTVHTYGKNSTASCIIRHKGLQGRKLVAPFRFEDLVADQETTSAALETSSLSSQDPQQPNSTVMEDSSTSEIDKEEEEQTTQVSHLATEANRQHGGLTKKKSGVLLLILVSFLIFILFIIVQLFIMKLRKAHVIWKKESEISEHTLESYRSRSNNEETSSQEKNGQTSRSRSCINYITQLYSEAKTKTKEKAQPSKLKGELSHIPESIV
;
A
#
# COMPACT_ATOMS: atom_id res chain seq x y z
N MET A 1 62.23 -61.77 1.36
CA MET A 1 61.16 -60.87 1.83
C MET A 1 61.22 -59.66 0.92
N MET A 2 60.23 -59.51 0.02
CA MET A 2 58.98 -58.75 0.26
C MET A 2 59.31 -57.24 0.23
N ASN A 3 59.20 -56.58 -0.92
CA ASN A 3 57.97 -55.99 -1.52
C ASN A 3 57.60 -54.65 -0.82
N GLU A 4 57.24 -53.56 -1.49
CA GLU A 4 57.11 -53.27 -2.93
C GLU A 4 57.26 -51.75 -3.19
N ALA A 5 57.19 -51.29 -4.45
CA ALA A 5 57.41 -49.87 -4.80
C ALA A 5 56.28 -49.26 -5.65
N ALA A 6 55.58 -48.26 -5.10
CA ALA A 6 54.62 -47.37 -5.78
C ALA A 6 54.28 -46.17 -4.86
N SER A 7 53.86 -44.99 -5.34
CA SER A 7 54.02 -44.33 -6.65
C SER A 7 53.56 -42.86 -6.59
N SER A 8 54.20 -41.95 -7.35
CA SER A 8 53.62 -40.67 -7.85
C SER A 8 53.17 -39.61 -6.80
N LEU A 9 52.89 -38.33 -7.12
CA LEU A 9 53.30 -37.43 -8.21
C LEU A 9 53.14 -36.00 -7.68
N SER A 10 54.15 -35.12 -7.82
CA SER A 10 54.05 -33.72 -7.38
C SER A 10 53.43 -32.84 -8.47
N PRO A 11 52.30 -32.16 -8.25
CA PRO A 11 51.70 -31.26 -9.23
C PRO A 11 52.38 -29.87 -9.25
N CYS A 12 52.65 -29.34 -10.43
CA CYS A 12 53.14 -27.98 -10.60
C CYS A 12 52.06 -26.95 -10.22
N LEU A 13 52.41 -25.97 -9.37
CA LEU A 13 51.50 -24.90 -8.99
C LEU A 13 51.45 -23.82 -10.09
N ASN A 14 50.39 -23.84 -10.91
CA ASN A 14 50.15 -22.78 -11.89
C ASN A 14 49.75 -21.48 -11.19
N SER A 15 50.55 -20.42 -11.38
CA SER A 15 50.25 -19.07 -10.89
C SER A 15 49.14 -18.43 -11.74
N VAL A 16 47.89 -18.63 -11.34
CA VAL A 16 46.76 -17.86 -11.89
C VAL A 16 46.82 -16.46 -11.29
N ALA A 17 47.25 -15.49 -12.09
CA ALA A 17 47.16 -14.08 -11.74
C ALA A 17 45.68 -13.68 -11.62
N VAL A 18 45.16 -13.61 -10.40
CA VAL A 18 43.81 -13.11 -10.14
C VAL A 18 43.83 -11.60 -10.29
N TRP A 19 43.43 -11.11 -11.47
CA TRP A 19 43.17 -9.69 -11.67
C TRP A 19 42.02 -9.29 -10.74
N PRO A 20 42.17 -8.28 -9.86
CA PRO A 20 41.08 -7.87 -8.99
C PRO A 20 39.94 -7.35 -9.86
N MET A 21 38.81 -8.06 -9.86
CA MET A 21 37.59 -7.57 -10.50
C MET A 21 37.28 -6.18 -9.96
N PRO A 22 36.87 -5.22 -10.81
CA PRO A 22 36.51 -3.90 -10.35
C PRO A 22 35.37 -4.05 -9.34
N ALA A 23 35.64 -3.67 -8.08
CA ALA A 23 34.65 -3.74 -7.02
C ALA A 23 33.45 -2.87 -7.43
N PHE A 24 32.34 -3.52 -7.80
CA PHE A 24 31.10 -2.84 -8.13
C PHE A 24 30.74 -1.95 -6.95
N ARG A 25 30.79 -0.62 -7.15
CA ARG A 25 30.30 0.33 -6.16
C ARG A 25 28.82 0.04 -5.97
N THR A 26 28.49 -0.62 -4.87
CA THR A 26 27.13 -0.75 -4.39
C THR A 26 26.61 0.66 -4.11
N HIS A 27 25.77 1.17 -5.02
CA HIS A 27 25.11 2.45 -4.82
C HIS A 27 24.26 2.34 -3.55
N HIS A 28 24.72 3.00 -2.48
CA HIS A 28 24.18 2.84 -1.14
C HIS A 28 22.80 3.51 -1.04
N MET A 29 21.76 2.77 -1.43
CA MET A 29 20.37 3.18 -1.37
C MET A 29 19.92 3.27 0.09
N GLU A 30 19.73 4.49 0.56
CA GLU A 30 19.21 4.79 1.90
C GLU A 30 17.78 4.25 2.03
N THR A 31 17.45 3.59 3.13
CA THR A 31 16.11 3.01 3.36
C THR A 31 15.48 3.60 4.61
N VAL A 32 14.34 4.29 4.44
CA VAL A 32 13.65 5.04 5.50
C VAL A 32 12.32 4.36 5.82
N PRO A 33 12.20 3.66 6.97
CA PRO A 33 10.91 3.24 7.50
C PRO A 33 10.17 4.43 8.12
N ILE A 34 8.88 4.61 7.82
CA ILE A 34 8.03 5.68 8.35
C ILE A 34 6.62 5.12 8.62
N GLU A 35 5.96 5.48 9.72
CA GLU A 35 4.61 4.96 10.01
C GLU A 35 3.53 5.74 9.23
N GLU A 36 2.46 5.05 8.83
CA GLU A 36 1.34 5.65 8.12
C GLU A 36 0.69 6.78 8.94
N GLY A 37 0.45 7.92 8.28
CA GLY A 37 -0.01 9.16 8.91
C GLY A 37 1.10 10.09 9.42
N GLN A 38 2.34 9.63 9.59
CA GLN A 38 3.47 10.50 9.98
C GLN A 38 3.91 11.43 8.84
N THR A 39 4.80 12.37 9.14
CA THR A 39 5.47 13.22 8.15
C THR A 39 6.82 12.63 7.78
N LEU A 40 7.04 12.34 6.50
CA LEU A 40 8.36 11.97 5.97
C LEU A 40 9.17 13.23 5.71
N THR A 41 10.46 13.22 6.08
CA THR A 41 11.45 14.22 5.68
C THR A 41 12.47 13.58 4.75
N LEU A 42 12.72 14.21 3.60
CA LEU A 42 13.72 13.79 2.63
C LEU A 42 14.80 14.86 2.49
N ASN A 43 16.04 14.50 2.84
CA ASN A 43 17.21 15.39 2.76
C ASN A 43 18.17 14.93 1.66
N CYS A 44 18.49 15.84 0.75
CA CYS A 44 19.54 15.67 -0.25
C CYS A 44 20.60 16.75 -0.06
N THR A 45 21.80 16.35 0.38
CA THR A 45 23.01 17.20 0.45
C THR A 45 24.06 16.69 -0.55
N VAL A 46 24.87 17.61 -1.08
CA VAL A 46 25.87 17.31 -2.13
C VAL A 46 27.19 17.99 -1.81
N SER A 47 28.28 17.23 -1.72
CA SER A 47 29.63 17.75 -1.39
C SER A 47 30.34 18.51 -2.52
N GLN A 48 29.61 18.99 -3.54
CA GLN A 48 30.12 19.69 -4.71
C GLN A 48 29.06 20.70 -5.18
N GLU A 49 29.48 21.87 -5.65
CA GLU A 49 28.60 22.90 -6.17
C GLU A 49 27.66 22.35 -7.27
N THR A 50 26.35 22.51 -7.06
CA THR A 50 25.32 22.10 -8.02
C THR A 50 24.78 23.32 -8.76
N THR A 51 24.29 23.13 -10.00
CA THR A 51 23.55 24.19 -10.70
C THR A 51 22.05 24.12 -10.45
N SER A 52 21.52 22.93 -10.12
CA SER A 52 20.15 22.71 -9.66
C SER A 52 19.99 21.35 -8.98
N LEU A 53 19.01 21.25 -8.08
CA LEU A 53 18.59 20.04 -7.39
C LEU A 53 17.11 19.75 -7.67
N GLN A 54 16.72 18.48 -7.75
CA GLN A 54 15.35 18.08 -8.06
C GLN A 54 14.95 16.83 -7.29
N TRP A 55 13.78 16.84 -6.65
CA TRP A 55 13.18 15.63 -6.07
C TRP A 55 12.10 15.06 -6.99
N LEU A 56 12.19 13.75 -7.28
CA LEU A 56 11.13 12.95 -7.88
C LEU A 56 10.45 12.07 -6.84
N ALA A 57 9.12 11.99 -6.93
CA ALA A 57 8.32 10.97 -6.25
C ALA A 57 8.52 9.58 -6.90
N PRO A 58 8.13 8.47 -6.24
CA PRO A 58 8.20 7.11 -6.81
C PRO A 58 7.45 6.93 -8.14
N SER A 59 6.47 7.80 -8.42
CA SER A 59 5.73 7.88 -9.68
C SER A 59 6.52 8.51 -10.85
N GLY A 60 7.73 9.03 -10.60
CA GLY A 60 8.55 9.75 -11.57
C GLY A 60 8.17 11.23 -11.75
N PHE A 61 7.14 11.73 -11.07
CA PHE A 61 6.79 13.15 -11.11
C PHE A 61 7.70 14.01 -10.22
N THR A 62 8.07 15.19 -10.73
CA THR A 62 8.81 16.21 -9.98
C THR A 62 7.98 16.74 -8.82
N ILE A 63 8.53 16.67 -7.62
CA ILE A 63 7.96 17.30 -6.42
C ILE A 63 8.39 18.77 -6.41
N PHE A 64 9.71 18.99 -6.35
CA PHE A 64 10.37 20.29 -6.39
C PHE A 64 11.53 20.26 -7.40
N PHE A 65 11.74 21.37 -8.10
CA PHE A 65 12.96 21.71 -8.82
C PHE A 65 13.51 23.00 -8.22
N ASN A 66 14.65 22.93 -7.55
CA ASN A 66 15.13 23.96 -6.63
C ASN A 66 14.02 24.34 -5.63
N GLU A 67 13.79 25.64 -5.43
CA GLU A 67 12.69 26.19 -4.63
C GLU A 67 11.27 26.01 -5.24
N GLN A 68 11.15 25.63 -6.52
CA GLN A 68 9.87 25.67 -7.24
C GLN A 68 9.09 24.34 -7.13
N PRO A 69 7.85 24.35 -6.59
CA PRO A 69 7.00 23.16 -6.57
C PRO A 69 6.43 22.86 -7.97
N ALA A 70 6.54 21.61 -8.41
CA ALA A 70 5.97 21.13 -9.67
C ALA A 70 4.74 20.22 -9.47
N LEU A 71 4.64 19.51 -8.35
CA LEU A 71 3.44 18.76 -7.97
C LEU A 71 2.45 19.66 -7.22
N LYS A 72 1.26 19.85 -7.79
CA LYS A 72 0.18 20.65 -7.20
C LYS A 72 -0.54 19.90 -6.07
N SER A 73 0.13 19.71 -4.92
CA SER A 73 -0.45 19.15 -3.70
C SER A 73 0.20 19.74 -2.45
N SER A 74 -0.63 20.25 -1.53
CA SER A 74 -0.20 20.88 -0.26
C SER A 74 0.44 19.93 0.76
N ARG A 75 0.45 18.62 0.51
CA ARG A 75 1.19 17.65 1.34
C ARG A 75 2.70 17.76 1.17
N TYR A 76 3.18 18.27 0.04
CA TYR A 76 4.60 18.46 -0.21
C TYR A 76 5.01 19.87 0.21
N GLN A 77 6.02 19.99 1.06
CA GLN A 77 6.53 21.29 1.52
C GLN A 77 8.04 21.37 1.34
N LEU A 78 8.54 22.57 1.02
CA LEU A 78 9.96 22.87 1.00
C LEU A 78 10.42 23.15 2.43
N LEU A 79 11.45 22.46 2.90
CA LEU A 79 12.06 22.73 4.21
C LEU A 79 13.31 23.61 4.06
N HIS A 80 14.15 23.31 3.06
CA HIS A 80 15.36 24.07 2.79
C HIS A 80 15.81 23.91 1.33
N HIS A 81 16.39 24.97 0.76
CA HIS A 81 17.03 24.97 -0.54
C HIS A 81 18.28 25.88 -0.52
N SER A 82 19.39 25.35 -1.03
CA SER A 82 20.67 26.04 -1.27
C SER A 82 21.30 25.50 -2.56
N SER A 83 22.50 25.97 -2.92
CA SER A 83 23.28 25.44 -4.06
C SER A 83 23.83 24.01 -3.86
N ASP A 84 23.72 23.45 -2.65
CA ASP A 84 24.25 22.13 -2.26
C ASP A 84 23.23 21.24 -1.52
N GLN A 85 22.11 21.78 -1.06
CA GLN A 85 21.07 21.07 -0.31
C GLN A 85 19.65 21.34 -0.85
N LEU A 86 18.84 20.28 -0.94
CA LEU A 86 17.39 20.36 -1.14
C LEU A 86 16.68 19.41 -0.18
N SER A 87 15.99 19.98 0.81
CA SER A 87 15.21 19.24 1.82
C SER A 87 13.72 19.53 1.68
N ILE A 88 12.92 18.48 1.69
CA ILE A 88 11.45 18.55 1.57
C ILE A 88 10.78 17.67 2.61
N SER A 89 9.52 17.96 2.92
CA SER A 89 8.65 17.05 3.69
C SER A 89 7.45 16.57 2.87
N VAL A 90 6.91 15.42 3.27
CA VAL A 90 5.65 14.85 2.79
C VAL A 90 4.75 14.62 3.99
N LEU A 91 3.72 15.45 4.15
CA LEU A 91 2.74 15.34 5.22
C LEU A 91 1.80 14.14 5.01
N ASN A 92 1.34 13.56 6.11
CA ASN A 92 0.33 12.50 6.17
C ASN A 92 0.64 11.38 5.15
N VAL A 93 1.76 10.69 5.36
CA VAL A 93 2.27 9.63 4.49
C VAL A 93 1.31 8.45 4.46
N THR A 94 1.00 7.96 3.26
CA THR A 94 0.07 6.85 3.01
C THR A 94 0.77 5.65 2.37
N GLN A 95 0.13 4.49 2.34
CA GLN A 95 0.61 3.35 1.53
C GLN A 95 0.77 3.62 0.01
N HIS A 96 0.37 4.79 -0.50
CA HIS A 96 0.61 5.20 -1.90
C HIS A 96 1.88 6.02 -2.08
N ASP A 97 2.46 6.53 -0.99
CA ASP A 97 3.71 7.29 -0.97
C ASP A 97 4.94 6.36 -0.80
N GLU A 98 4.73 5.05 -0.68
CA GLU A 98 5.82 4.07 -0.62
C GLU A 98 6.55 3.94 -1.96
N GLY A 99 7.88 3.87 -1.91
CA GLY A 99 8.71 3.57 -3.07
C GLY A 99 10.08 4.22 -3.04
N VAL A 100 10.72 4.33 -4.21
CA VAL A 100 12.05 4.94 -4.35
C VAL A 100 11.91 6.39 -4.80
N TYR A 101 12.13 7.32 -3.87
CA TYR A 101 12.30 8.73 -4.16
C TYR A 101 13.70 8.97 -4.73
N LYS A 102 13.83 9.94 -5.64
CA LYS A 102 15.11 10.22 -6.32
C LYS A 102 15.44 11.70 -6.23
N CYS A 103 16.58 12.03 -5.64
CA CYS A 103 17.18 13.34 -5.76
C CYS A 103 18.12 13.35 -6.96
N LEU A 104 17.86 14.21 -7.94
CA LEU A 104 18.75 14.45 -9.07
C LEU A 104 19.54 15.74 -8.82
N HIS A 105 20.84 15.64 -8.98
CA HIS A 105 21.79 16.74 -8.97
C HIS A 105 22.21 17.04 -10.41
N TYR A 106 21.97 18.27 -10.85
CA TYR A 106 22.43 18.82 -12.12
C TYR A 106 23.75 19.58 -11.95
N GLY A 107 24.75 19.21 -12.74
CA GLY A 107 26.10 19.78 -12.75
C GLY A 107 26.80 19.40 -14.05
N LYS A 108 28.12 19.13 -14.02
CA LYS A 108 28.87 18.64 -15.20
C LYS A 108 28.34 17.31 -15.75
N SER A 109 27.71 16.50 -14.91
CA SER A 109 26.90 15.34 -15.28
C SER A 109 25.75 15.20 -14.28
N VAL A 110 24.65 14.57 -14.69
CA VAL A 110 23.52 14.31 -13.78
C VAL A 110 23.89 13.16 -12.84
N ARG A 111 23.69 13.36 -11.54
CA ARG A 111 23.86 12.31 -10.52
C ARG A 111 22.56 12.09 -9.77
N THR A 112 22.31 10.85 -9.34
CA THR A 112 21.08 10.48 -8.63
C THR A 112 21.40 9.87 -7.27
N LYS A 113 20.82 10.42 -6.20
CA LYS A 113 20.71 9.75 -4.89
C LYS A 113 19.32 9.14 -4.79
N GLU A 114 19.24 7.87 -4.42
CA GLU A 114 17.96 7.15 -4.27
C GLU A 114 17.68 6.86 -2.79
N VAL A 115 16.43 7.10 -2.37
CA VAL A 115 15.94 6.87 -1.00
C VAL A 115 14.69 6.00 -1.08
N LYS A 116 14.77 4.79 -0.53
CA LYS A 116 13.67 3.83 -0.47
C LYS A 116 12.84 4.06 0.79
N VAL A 117 11.69 4.69 0.63
CA VAL A 117 10.71 4.83 1.71
C VAL A 117 9.92 3.53 1.84
N ILE A 118 9.67 3.08 3.07
CA ILE A 118 8.81 1.93 3.39
C ILE A 118 7.79 2.37 4.42
N VAL A 119 6.50 2.33 4.06
CA VAL A 119 5.42 2.87 4.88
C VAL A 119 4.83 1.76 5.76
N LEU A 120 4.93 1.94 7.06
CA LEU A 120 4.56 0.92 8.05
C LEU A 120 3.10 1.07 8.43
N ALA A 121 2.42 -0.06 8.61
CA ALA A 121 1.13 -0.10 9.30
C ALA A 121 1.34 -0.87 10.61
N THR A 122 1.44 -0.11 11.69
CA THR A 122 1.73 -0.59 13.04
C THR A 122 0.49 -1.29 13.62
N PRO A 123 0.62 -2.50 14.21
CA PRO A 123 -0.53 -3.19 14.82
C PRO A 123 -1.11 -2.40 15.98
N VAL A 124 -2.43 -2.47 16.12
CA VAL A 124 -3.14 -2.15 17.36
C VAL A 124 -3.22 -3.41 18.24
N MET A 125 -3.68 -3.25 19.49
CA MET A 125 -3.90 -4.36 20.43
C MET A 125 -4.67 -5.52 19.74
N PRO A 126 -4.17 -6.76 19.80
CA PRO A 126 -4.79 -7.87 19.09
C PRO A 126 -6.06 -8.35 19.78
N THR A 127 -6.98 -8.90 18.98
CA THR A 127 -8.13 -9.65 19.47
C THR A 127 -7.66 -11.04 19.89
N LEU A 128 -7.90 -11.42 21.14
CA LEU A 128 -7.70 -12.77 21.63
C LEU A 128 -9.06 -13.48 21.73
N GLN A 129 -9.17 -14.65 21.13
CA GLN A 129 -10.31 -15.55 21.21
C GLN A 129 -9.84 -16.86 21.85
N VAL A 130 -10.68 -17.46 22.68
CA VAL A 130 -10.39 -18.73 23.36
C VAL A 130 -11.60 -19.64 23.22
N SER A 131 -11.37 -20.93 22.98
CA SER A 131 -12.41 -21.96 23.00
C SER A 131 -11.87 -23.26 23.59
N VAL A 132 -12.74 -24.07 24.19
CA VAL A 132 -12.42 -25.40 24.70
C VAL A 132 -12.96 -26.44 23.73
N ILE A 133 -12.12 -27.39 23.32
CA ILE A 133 -12.54 -28.57 22.56
C ILE A 133 -12.47 -29.81 23.45
N LYS A 134 -13.50 -30.65 23.41
CA LYS A 134 -13.48 -32.00 24.00
C LYS A 134 -13.10 -32.99 22.91
N THR A 135 -12.02 -33.74 23.12
CA THR A 135 -11.62 -34.83 22.22
C THR A 135 -12.53 -36.05 22.40
N HIS A 136 -12.49 -36.98 21.44
CA HIS A 136 -13.16 -38.28 21.55
C HIS A 136 -12.73 -39.06 22.81
N ASN A 137 -11.51 -38.85 23.30
CA ASN A 137 -10.97 -39.53 24.48
C ASN A 137 -11.42 -38.88 25.81
N GLY A 138 -12.22 -37.80 25.76
CA GLY A 138 -12.66 -37.05 26.94
C GLY A 138 -11.68 -35.99 27.42
N GLU A 139 -10.48 -35.89 26.85
CA GLU A 139 -9.54 -34.80 27.16
C GLU A 139 -10.08 -33.46 26.66
N GLU A 140 -9.98 -32.43 27.49
CA GLU A 140 -10.26 -31.03 27.13
C GLU A 140 -8.96 -30.33 26.73
N HIS A 141 -8.91 -29.77 25.52
CA HIS A 141 -7.80 -28.94 25.06
C HIS A 141 -8.31 -27.52 24.78
N VAL A 142 -7.54 -26.50 25.18
CA VAL A 142 -7.88 -25.09 24.97
C VAL A 142 -7.23 -24.59 23.69
N ILE A 143 -8.03 -24.10 22.74
CA ILE A 143 -7.53 -23.43 21.54
C ILE A 143 -7.57 -21.92 21.80
N MET A 144 -6.41 -21.27 21.71
CA MET A 144 -6.27 -19.82 21.79
C MET A 144 -5.92 -19.27 20.41
N ARG A 145 -6.67 -18.28 19.94
CA ARG A 145 -6.50 -17.64 18.64
C ARG A 145 -6.26 -16.14 18.83
N CYS A 146 -5.05 -15.69 18.53
CA CYS A 146 -4.66 -14.29 18.60
C CYS A 146 -4.62 -13.67 17.20
N SER A 147 -5.36 -12.58 16.97
CA SER A 147 -5.55 -11.98 15.66
C SER A 147 -5.24 -10.48 15.66
N THR A 148 -4.50 -10.01 14.65
CA THR A 148 -4.25 -8.58 14.41
C THR A 148 -4.44 -8.25 12.93
N VAL A 149 -4.91 -7.04 12.62
CA VAL A 149 -5.39 -6.67 11.28
C VAL A 149 -4.64 -5.46 10.71
N ARG A 150 -4.64 -5.33 9.38
CA ARG A 150 -4.06 -4.20 8.63
C ARG A 150 -2.59 -3.92 8.94
N THR A 151 -1.81 -4.95 9.25
CA THR A 151 -0.39 -4.83 9.63
C THR A 151 0.54 -4.81 8.42
N LYS A 152 1.64 -4.04 8.48
CA LYS A 152 2.69 -4.04 7.44
C LYS A 152 4.06 -3.65 8.00
N PRO A 153 5.11 -4.48 7.86
CA PRO A 153 5.11 -5.87 7.35
C PRO A 153 4.35 -6.82 8.28
N PRO A 154 4.21 -8.12 7.92
CA PRO A 154 3.77 -9.15 8.85
C PRO A 154 4.50 -9.07 10.22
N PRO A 155 3.77 -9.08 11.35
CA PRO A 155 4.35 -9.09 12.68
C PRO A 155 4.79 -10.50 13.08
N ARG A 156 5.70 -10.58 14.05
CA ARG A 156 5.98 -11.84 14.75
C ARG A 156 4.99 -12.00 15.89
N ILE A 157 4.19 -13.05 15.84
CA ILE A 157 3.27 -13.45 16.91
C ILE A 157 3.87 -14.65 17.65
N THR A 158 3.74 -14.65 18.97
CA THR A 158 4.37 -15.57 19.93
C THR A 158 3.48 -15.67 21.16
N TRP A 159 3.56 -16.77 21.90
CA TRP A 159 2.72 -17.02 23.07
C TRP A 159 3.59 -17.23 24.30
N LEU A 160 3.29 -16.54 25.40
CA LEU A 160 3.96 -16.72 26.69
C LEU A 160 3.03 -17.52 27.61
N LEU A 161 3.44 -18.70 28.06
CA LEU A 161 2.69 -19.54 28.98
C LEU A 161 3.33 -19.53 30.37
N GLY A 162 2.47 -19.48 31.41
CA GLY A 162 2.83 -19.76 32.79
C GLY A 162 3.95 -18.87 33.34
N ASP A 163 5.04 -19.50 33.76
CA ASP A 163 6.20 -18.92 34.42
C ASP A 163 7.19 -18.24 33.47
N GLY A 164 6.99 -18.32 32.14
CA GLY A 164 7.77 -17.58 31.16
C GLY A 164 8.12 -18.31 29.86
N MET A 165 7.50 -19.45 29.57
CA MET A 165 7.79 -20.21 28.36
C MET A 165 7.26 -19.50 27.11
N GLU A 166 8.15 -18.97 26.25
CA GLU A 166 7.76 -18.33 24.99
C GLU A 166 7.75 -19.32 23.82
N LEU A 167 6.57 -19.57 23.25
CA LEU A 167 6.27 -20.52 22.19
C LEU A 167 5.86 -19.83 20.88
N TYR A 168 5.99 -20.55 19.77
CA TYR A 168 5.42 -20.18 18.48
C TYR A 168 4.14 -21.00 18.24
N GLY A 169 3.03 -20.31 17.96
CA GLY A 169 1.79 -20.93 17.48
C GLY A 169 1.77 -21.03 15.96
N GLU A 170 0.88 -21.86 15.42
CA GLU A 170 0.61 -21.91 13.97
C GLU A 170 0.17 -20.51 13.52
N THR A 171 0.93 -19.89 12.62
CA THR A 171 0.75 -18.46 12.29
C THR A 171 0.51 -18.27 10.80
N HIS A 172 -0.67 -17.74 10.47
CA HIS A 172 -1.14 -17.48 9.10
C HIS A 172 -1.19 -15.97 8.82
N HIS A 173 -0.73 -15.57 7.63
CA HIS A 173 -0.75 -14.19 7.15
C HIS A 173 -1.61 -14.11 5.88
N GLU A 174 -2.77 -13.47 6.00
CA GLU A 174 -3.69 -13.20 4.89
C GLU A 174 -3.50 -11.75 4.43
N TYR A 175 -3.29 -11.52 3.14
CA TYR A 175 -3.07 -10.17 2.61
C TYR A 175 -4.40 -9.51 2.20
N GLU A 176 -4.53 -8.20 2.44
CA GLU A 176 -5.64 -7.42 1.91
C GLU A 176 -5.56 -7.34 0.38
N THR A 177 -6.65 -6.93 -0.28
CA THR A 177 -6.76 -6.90 -1.76
C THR A 177 -5.78 -5.96 -2.45
N ASP A 178 -5.09 -5.09 -1.71
CA ASP A 178 -4.00 -4.23 -2.22
C ASP A 178 -2.62 -4.91 -2.22
N GLY A 179 -2.49 -6.07 -1.57
CA GLY A 179 -1.23 -6.82 -1.42
C GLY A 179 -0.19 -6.17 -0.51
N LYS A 180 -0.50 -5.04 0.16
CA LYS A 180 0.45 -4.28 0.99
C LYS A 180 0.28 -4.59 2.47
N LYS A 181 -0.96 -4.63 2.95
CA LYS A 181 -1.29 -4.90 4.36
C LYS A 181 -1.71 -6.36 4.53
N CYS A 182 -1.55 -6.88 5.75
CA CYS A 182 -1.93 -8.23 6.09
C CYS A 182 -2.63 -8.34 7.45
N ASN A 183 -3.57 -9.26 7.52
CA ASN A 183 -4.21 -9.75 8.72
C ASN A 183 -3.47 -11.01 9.16
N SER A 184 -3.05 -11.05 10.42
CA SER A 184 -2.20 -12.11 10.96
C SER A 184 -2.92 -12.79 12.12
N THR A 185 -3.15 -14.09 11.98
CA THR A 185 -3.67 -14.97 13.04
C THR A 185 -2.53 -15.85 13.53
N SER A 186 -2.40 -16.02 14.83
CA SER A 186 -1.67 -17.15 15.43
C SER A 186 -2.63 -18.00 16.25
N THR A 187 -2.48 -19.32 16.19
CA THR A 187 -3.26 -20.30 16.95
C THR A 187 -2.33 -21.14 17.80
N LEU A 188 -2.70 -21.37 19.06
CA LEU A 188 -2.00 -22.28 19.97
C LEU A 188 -3.03 -23.19 20.67
N THR A 189 -2.80 -24.50 20.59
CA THR A 189 -3.53 -25.50 21.36
C THR A 189 -2.78 -25.80 22.66
N VAL A 190 -3.47 -25.77 23.78
CA VAL A 190 -2.95 -26.03 25.12
C VAL A 190 -3.64 -27.25 25.69
N HIS A 191 -2.90 -28.35 25.82
CA HIS A 191 -3.42 -29.64 26.28
C HIS A 191 -3.50 -29.74 27.81
N THR A 192 -2.66 -28.99 28.53
CA THR A 192 -2.62 -28.95 30.00
C THR A 192 -2.29 -27.54 30.49
N TYR A 193 -2.95 -27.13 31.57
CA TYR A 193 -2.77 -25.81 32.19
C TYR A 193 -3.13 -25.89 33.68
N GLY A 194 -2.49 -25.05 34.51
CA GLY A 194 -2.94 -24.83 35.88
C GLY A 194 -4.11 -23.85 35.90
N LYS A 195 -5.07 -24.00 36.81
CA LYS A 195 -6.23 -23.08 36.93
C LYS A 195 -5.75 -21.62 37.02
N ASN A 196 -4.84 -21.33 37.95
CA ASN A 196 -4.29 -19.99 38.19
C ASN A 196 -3.13 -19.61 37.23
N SER A 197 -2.90 -20.38 36.15
CA SER A 197 -1.91 -20.02 35.13
C SER A 197 -2.45 -18.94 34.18
N THR A 198 -1.55 -18.27 33.48
CA THR A 198 -1.89 -17.34 32.41
C THR A 198 -1.27 -17.79 31.08
N ALA A 199 -1.89 -17.35 29.99
CA ALA A 199 -1.31 -17.37 28.66
C ALA A 199 -1.42 -15.98 28.06
N SER A 200 -0.36 -15.51 27.38
CA SER A 200 -0.34 -14.17 26.78
C SER A 200 0.10 -14.21 25.33
N CYS A 201 -0.73 -13.71 24.42
CA CYS A 201 -0.29 -13.44 23.06
C CYS A 201 0.62 -12.21 23.04
N ILE A 202 1.85 -12.37 22.56
CA ILE A 202 2.85 -11.33 22.40
C ILE A 202 3.07 -11.05 20.92
N ILE A 203 2.83 -9.80 20.50
CA ILE A 203 3.07 -9.32 19.14
C ILE A 203 4.27 -8.37 19.11
N ARG A 204 5.22 -8.68 18.22
CA ARG A 204 6.40 -7.87 17.93
C ARG A 204 6.34 -7.36 16.49
N HIS A 205 6.46 -6.05 16.31
CA HIS A 205 6.42 -5.39 15.00
C HIS A 205 7.35 -4.19 14.98
N LYS A 206 7.97 -3.89 13.84
CA LYS A 206 9.03 -2.86 13.76
C LYS A 206 8.51 -1.43 13.98
N GLY A 207 7.23 -1.16 13.71
CA GLY A 207 6.56 0.11 14.03
C GLY A 207 6.26 0.30 15.52
N LEU A 208 6.37 -0.74 16.36
CA LEU A 208 6.24 -0.59 17.81
C LEU A 208 7.50 0.03 18.46
N GLN A 209 8.57 0.25 17.69
CA GLN A 209 9.81 0.90 18.14
C GLN A 209 10.44 0.19 19.36
N GLY A 210 10.53 -1.14 19.28
CA GLY A 210 11.06 -2.01 20.34
C GLY A 210 10.04 -2.45 21.40
N ARG A 211 8.89 -1.77 21.51
CA ARG A 211 7.78 -2.20 22.37
C ARG A 211 7.14 -3.49 21.83
N LYS A 212 6.38 -4.17 22.70
CA LYS A 212 5.55 -5.33 22.36
C LYS A 212 4.09 -5.01 22.69
N LEU A 213 3.15 -5.59 21.96
CA LEU A 213 1.75 -5.67 22.41
C LEU A 213 1.55 -7.02 23.10
N VAL A 214 0.81 -7.03 24.22
CA VAL A 214 0.60 -8.23 25.04
C VAL A 214 -0.88 -8.33 25.39
N ALA A 215 -1.57 -9.34 24.86
CA ALA A 215 -2.95 -9.67 25.22
C ALA A 215 -2.93 -10.90 26.16
N PRO A 216 -3.11 -10.70 27.48
CA PRO A 216 -3.14 -11.78 28.47
C PRO A 216 -4.52 -12.46 28.55
N PHE A 217 -4.52 -13.67 29.09
CA PHE A 217 -5.68 -14.49 29.44
C PHE A 217 -5.38 -15.28 30.71
N ARG A 218 -6.35 -15.47 31.61
CA ARG A 218 -6.22 -16.31 32.81
C ARG A 218 -7.02 -17.59 32.57
N PHE A 219 -6.46 -18.75 32.87
CA PHE A 219 -7.23 -20.00 32.75
C PHE A 219 -8.34 -20.13 33.83
N GLU A 220 -8.30 -19.29 34.86
CA GLU A 220 -9.37 -19.09 35.84
C GLU A 220 -10.68 -18.65 35.17
N ASP A 221 -10.57 -17.79 34.15
CA ASP A 221 -11.72 -17.18 33.47
C ASP A 221 -12.61 -18.23 32.77
N LEU A 222 -12.02 -19.34 32.30
CA LEU A 222 -12.74 -20.47 31.70
C LEU A 222 -13.67 -21.19 32.68
N VAL A 223 -13.32 -21.20 33.97
CA VAL A 223 -14.08 -21.94 35.00
C VAL A 223 -15.35 -21.17 35.35
N ALA A 224 -15.28 -19.84 35.39
CA ALA A 224 -16.42 -18.98 35.72
C ALA A 224 -17.56 -19.06 34.69
N ASP A 225 -17.24 -19.09 33.39
CA ASP A 225 -18.24 -19.29 32.33
C ASP A 225 -18.91 -20.68 32.45
N GLN A 226 -18.13 -21.71 32.83
CA GLN A 226 -18.62 -23.07 32.98
C GLN A 226 -19.56 -23.23 34.19
N GLU A 227 -19.18 -22.68 35.35
CA GLU A 227 -19.99 -22.66 36.58
C GLU A 227 -21.27 -21.83 36.42
N THR A 228 -21.20 -20.68 35.73
CA THR A 228 -22.38 -19.84 35.43
C THR A 228 -23.37 -20.59 34.54
N THR A 229 -22.87 -21.38 33.58
CA THR A 229 -23.72 -22.18 32.68
C THR A 229 -24.40 -23.35 33.41
N SER A 230 -23.72 -24.02 34.35
CA SER A 230 -24.32 -25.12 35.12
C SER A 230 -25.32 -24.64 36.18
N ALA A 231 -25.06 -23.52 36.86
CA ALA A 231 -25.99 -22.95 37.84
C ALA A 231 -27.37 -22.61 37.22
N ALA A 232 -27.39 -22.11 35.99
CA ALA A 232 -28.62 -21.83 35.24
C ALA A 232 -29.42 -23.09 34.88
N LEU A 233 -28.77 -24.26 34.77
CA LEU A 233 -29.41 -25.56 34.55
C LEU A 233 -29.98 -26.12 35.86
N GLU A 234 -29.24 -26.08 36.98
CA GLU A 234 -29.72 -26.63 38.25
C GLU A 234 -30.95 -25.88 38.80
N THR A 235 -31.06 -24.56 38.56
CA THR A 235 -32.26 -23.77 38.91
C THR A 235 -33.54 -24.16 38.16
N SER A 236 -33.47 -25.00 37.12
CA SER A 236 -34.65 -25.44 36.36
C SER A 236 -35.35 -26.68 36.92
N SER A 237 -34.79 -27.32 37.95
CA SER A 237 -35.09 -28.72 38.29
C SER A 237 -35.89 -28.96 39.58
N LEU A 238 -36.32 -27.91 40.29
CA LEU A 238 -36.98 -28.07 41.61
C LEU A 238 -38.13 -27.09 41.90
N SER A 239 -39.35 -27.43 41.47
CA SER A 239 -40.60 -27.32 42.26
C SER A 239 -41.82 -27.72 41.41
N SER A 240 -42.59 -28.70 41.86
CA SER A 240 -43.86 -29.09 41.25
C SER A 240 -44.94 -29.27 42.31
N GLN A 241 -45.80 -28.27 42.48
CA GLN A 241 -47.02 -28.34 43.29
C GLN A 241 -48.12 -27.45 42.70
N ASP A 242 -49.22 -28.08 42.31
CA ASP A 242 -50.53 -27.47 42.06
C ASP A 242 -51.29 -27.44 43.41
N PRO A 243 -52.00 -26.36 43.77
CA PRO A 243 -53.44 -26.38 43.51
C PRO A 243 -54.12 -25.03 43.18
N GLN A 244 -55.09 -25.11 42.28
CA GLN A 244 -56.38 -24.39 42.27
C GLN A 244 -56.47 -22.90 41.88
N GLN A 245 -57.52 -22.65 41.09
CA GLN A 245 -58.13 -21.36 40.75
C GLN A 245 -59.08 -20.90 41.89
N PRO A 246 -59.18 -19.58 42.13
CA PRO A 246 -60.51 -18.97 42.06
C PRO A 246 -60.53 -17.65 41.26
N ASN A 247 -61.74 -17.19 40.89
CA ASN A 247 -62.00 -15.96 40.14
C ASN A 247 -62.74 -14.95 41.04
N SER A 248 -62.28 -13.69 41.14
CA SER A 248 -63.05 -12.62 41.77
C SER A 248 -62.68 -11.20 41.31
N THR A 249 -63.60 -10.66 40.52
CA THR A 249 -63.95 -9.26 40.21
C THR A 249 -63.76 -8.23 41.34
N VAL A 250 -63.40 -6.97 41.00
CA VAL A 250 -64.16 -5.70 41.25
C VAL A 250 -63.32 -4.44 40.91
N MET A 251 -63.99 -3.32 40.62
CA MET A 251 -63.46 -1.96 40.33
C MET A 251 -62.79 -1.29 41.57
N GLU A 252 -62.29 -0.05 41.62
CA GLU A 252 -62.26 1.18 40.78
C GLU A 252 -60.97 1.99 41.23
N ASP A 253 -60.56 3.22 40.89
CA ASP A 253 -61.04 4.41 40.16
C ASP A 253 -59.82 5.34 39.78
N SER A 254 -60.06 6.51 39.16
CA SER A 254 -59.28 7.77 39.26
C SER A 254 -57.92 7.91 38.54
N SER A 255 -58.01 8.27 37.26
CA SER A 255 -57.73 9.64 36.71
C SER A 255 -57.03 10.69 37.62
N THR A 256 -56.28 11.70 37.16
CA THR A 256 -56.26 12.40 35.84
C THR A 256 -54.95 13.18 35.63
N SER A 257 -54.45 13.29 34.38
CA SER A 257 -53.91 14.54 33.79
C SER A 257 -53.61 14.37 32.29
N GLU A 258 -54.31 15.10 31.43
CA GLU A 258 -54.17 15.07 29.95
C GLU A 258 -53.40 16.31 29.43
N ILE A 259 -53.63 16.68 28.15
CA ILE A 259 -53.28 17.96 27.47
C ILE A 259 -51.79 18.08 27.09
N ASP A 260 -51.36 18.25 25.83
CA ASP A 260 -52.03 18.51 24.53
C ASP A 260 -51.01 18.17 23.38
N LYS A 261 -51.29 17.99 22.07
CA LYS A 261 -52.52 18.07 21.24
C LYS A 261 -52.35 17.39 19.86
N GLU A 262 -53.47 17.08 19.20
CA GLU A 262 -53.87 17.25 17.76
C GLU A 262 -52.83 17.12 16.59
N GLU A 263 -53.20 16.69 15.36
CA GLU A 263 -54.53 16.56 14.73
C GLU A 263 -54.57 15.52 13.57
N GLU A 264 -55.77 14.99 13.28
CA GLU A 264 -56.43 14.55 12.00
C GLU A 264 -55.64 14.16 10.71
N GLU A 265 -56.13 13.36 9.76
CA GLU A 265 -57.23 12.37 9.61
C GLU A 265 -56.79 11.38 8.48
N GLN A 266 -57.20 10.11 8.35
CA GLN A 266 -58.55 9.54 8.14
C GLN A 266 -59.16 9.98 6.78
N THR A 267 -59.86 9.16 5.98
CA THR A 267 -61.14 8.47 6.24
C THR A 267 -61.39 7.41 5.13
N THR A 268 -61.52 6.11 5.44
CA THR A 268 -62.77 5.36 5.80
C THR A 268 -63.58 4.90 4.56
N GLN A 269 -63.53 3.61 4.16
CA GLN A 269 -64.59 2.55 4.34
C GLN A 269 -65.69 2.63 3.23
N VAL A 270 -66.47 1.60 2.79
CA VAL A 270 -67.33 0.59 3.46
C VAL A 270 -67.64 -0.63 2.54
N SER A 271 -67.83 -1.81 3.17
CA SER A 271 -68.73 -2.98 2.90
C SER A 271 -69.74 -2.95 1.73
N HIS A 272 -70.28 -4.04 1.12
CA HIS A 272 -70.18 -5.52 1.28
C HIS A 272 -71.05 -6.24 0.20
N LEU A 273 -71.06 -7.59 0.17
CA LEU A 273 -71.96 -8.55 -0.55
C LEU A 273 -71.71 -8.92 -2.04
N ALA A 274 -71.30 -10.18 -2.21
CA ALA A 274 -71.69 -11.21 -3.20
C ALA A 274 -72.07 -10.86 -4.67
N THR A 275 -71.42 -11.55 -5.61
CA THR A 275 -72.05 -12.60 -6.47
C THR A 275 -70.98 -13.51 -7.10
N GLU A 276 -71.37 -14.76 -7.36
CA GLU A 276 -70.57 -15.86 -7.89
C GLU A 276 -70.29 -15.76 -9.42
N ALA A 277 -69.02 -15.71 -9.84
CA ALA A 277 -68.60 -16.05 -11.21
C ALA A 277 -67.08 -16.34 -11.33
N ASN A 278 -66.71 -17.55 -11.73
CA ASN A 278 -65.32 -17.92 -12.05
C ASN A 278 -65.09 -17.95 -13.57
N ARG A 279 -64.20 -17.07 -14.10
CA ARG A 279 -63.22 -17.46 -15.14
C ARG A 279 -62.18 -16.39 -15.53
N GLN A 280 -61.04 -16.90 -16.02
CA GLN A 280 -59.99 -16.23 -16.82
C GLN A 280 -59.13 -15.14 -16.15
N HIS A 281 -58.09 -15.56 -15.42
CA HIS A 281 -56.77 -14.93 -15.53
C HIS A 281 -55.66 -15.97 -15.84
N GLY A 282 -55.66 -16.46 -17.07
CA GLY A 282 -54.73 -17.51 -17.53
C GLY A 282 -54.25 -17.27 -18.97
N GLY A 283 -53.51 -16.17 -19.20
CA GLY A 283 -53.26 -15.72 -20.58
C GLY A 283 -52.01 -14.85 -20.88
N LEU A 284 -51.07 -14.62 -19.94
CA LEU A 284 -49.93 -13.69 -20.21
C LEU A 284 -48.53 -14.14 -19.74
N THR A 285 -48.28 -15.44 -19.68
CA THR A 285 -46.94 -16.00 -19.34
C THR A 285 -46.13 -16.49 -20.55
N LYS A 286 -46.76 -16.78 -21.69
CA LYS A 286 -46.07 -17.40 -22.85
C LYS A 286 -45.32 -16.43 -23.78
N LYS A 287 -45.61 -15.12 -23.75
CA LYS A 287 -44.92 -14.10 -24.58
C LYS A 287 -43.69 -13.45 -23.93
N LYS A 288 -43.56 -13.52 -22.60
CA LYS A 288 -42.47 -12.83 -21.84
C LYS A 288 -41.11 -13.53 -21.97
N SER A 289 -41.09 -14.87 -22.05
CA SER A 289 -39.86 -15.67 -22.09
C SER A 289 -38.97 -15.36 -23.31
N GLY A 290 -39.55 -15.22 -24.51
CA GLY A 290 -38.80 -14.89 -25.73
C GLY A 290 -38.14 -13.51 -25.68
N VAL A 291 -38.78 -12.52 -25.05
CA VAL A 291 -38.20 -11.18 -24.86
C VAL A 291 -37.03 -11.23 -23.87
N LEU A 292 -37.17 -11.98 -22.78
CA LEU A 292 -36.10 -12.18 -21.80
C LEU A 292 -34.88 -12.89 -22.44
N LEU A 293 -35.10 -13.88 -23.30
CA LEU A 293 -34.05 -14.57 -24.05
C LEU A 293 -33.28 -13.61 -24.97
N LEU A 294 -34.00 -12.76 -25.73
CA LEU A 294 -33.37 -11.79 -26.63
C LEU A 294 -32.55 -10.74 -25.87
N ILE A 295 -33.03 -10.29 -24.71
CA ILE A 295 -32.28 -9.39 -23.82
C ILE A 295 -31.00 -10.09 -23.32
N LEU A 296 -31.11 -11.33 -22.85
CA LEU A 296 -29.96 -12.10 -22.32
C LEU A 296 -28.91 -12.38 -23.41
N VAL A 297 -29.33 -12.75 -24.63
CA VAL A 297 -28.43 -12.94 -25.78
C VAL A 297 -27.74 -11.62 -26.17
N SER A 298 -28.46 -10.49 -26.15
CA SER A 298 -27.88 -9.17 -26.38
C SER A 298 -26.80 -8.82 -25.35
N PHE A 299 -27.05 -9.06 -24.05
CA PHE A 299 -26.05 -8.87 -23.00
C PHE A 299 -24.82 -9.78 -23.17
N LEU A 300 -24.99 -11.05 -23.54
CA LEU A 300 -23.86 -11.95 -23.81
C LEU A 300 -23.01 -11.48 -24.98
N ILE A 301 -23.63 -11.01 -26.07
CA ILE A 301 -22.92 -10.44 -27.24
C ILE A 301 -22.18 -9.17 -26.84
N PHE A 302 -22.77 -8.30 -26.02
CA PHE A 302 -22.12 -7.09 -25.53
C PHE A 302 -20.90 -7.41 -24.65
N ILE A 303 -21.02 -8.36 -23.73
CA ILE A 303 -19.90 -8.83 -22.89
C ILE A 303 -18.76 -9.40 -23.76
N LEU A 304 -19.10 -10.23 -24.77
CA LEU A 304 -18.13 -10.74 -25.74
C LEU A 304 -17.41 -9.61 -26.49
N PHE A 305 -18.15 -8.58 -26.94
CA PHE A 305 -17.56 -7.42 -27.62
C PHE A 305 -16.60 -6.65 -26.70
N ILE A 306 -16.96 -6.43 -25.42
CA ILE A 306 -16.05 -5.81 -24.44
C ILE A 306 -14.79 -6.65 -24.23
N ILE A 307 -14.90 -7.98 -24.11
CA ILE A 307 -13.74 -8.88 -23.99
C ILE A 307 -12.84 -8.78 -25.23
N VAL A 308 -13.42 -8.79 -26.44
CA VAL A 308 -12.69 -8.64 -27.70
C VAL A 308 -11.99 -7.28 -27.78
N GLN A 309 -12.63 -6.18 -27.36
CA GLN A 309 -12.00 -4.85 -27.34
C GLN A 309 -10.86 -4.76 -26.30
N LEU A 310 -11.00 -5.42 -25.14
CA LEU A 310 -9.92 -5.53 -24.16
C LEU A 310 -8.74 -6.35 -24.71
N PHE A 311 -9.00 -7.43 -25.45
CA PHE A 311 -7.96 -8.18 -26.17
C PHE A 311 -7.29 -7.35 -27.26
N ILE A 312 -8.03 -6.65 -28.11
CA ILE A 312 -7.48 -5.75 -29.14
C ILE A 312 -6.66 -4.64 -28.50
N MET A 313 -7.09 -4.06 -27.38
CA MET A 313 -6.33 -3.05 -26.66
C MET A 313 -5.05 -3.62 -26.00
N LYS A 314 -5.07 -4.86 -25.48
CA LYS A 314 -3.86 -5.56 -25.02
C LYS A 314 -2.91 -5.87 -26.17
N LEU A 315 -3.41 -6.38 -27.30
CA LEU A 315 -2.63 -6.68 -28.49
C LEU A 315 -2.01 -5.41 -29.10
N ARG A 316 -2.74 -4.29 -29.15
CA ARG A 316 -2.18 -2.99 -29.55
C ARG A 316 -1.08 -2.51 -28.60
N LYS A 317 -1.23 -2.68 -27.27
CA LYS A 317 -0.16 -2.36 -26.31
C LYS A 317 1.06 -3.26 -26.49
N ALA A 318 0.87 -4.57 -26.65
CA ALA A 318 1.95 -5.52 -26.91
C ALA A 318 2.67 -5.21 -28.24
N HIS A 319 1.93 -4.92 -29.32
CA HIS A 319 2.48 -4.55 -30.62
C HIS A 319 3.21 -3.20 -30.59
N VAL A 320 2.79 -2.23 -29.76
CA VAL A 320 3.52 -0.97 -29.57
C VAL A 320 4.82 -1.18 -28.80
N ILE A 321 4.84 -2.06 -27.80
CA ILE A 321 6.05 -2.44 -27.07
C ILE A 321 7.00 -3.20 -28.01
N TRP A 322 6.51 -4.24 -28.68
CA TRP A 322 7.27 -5.05 -29.62
C TRP A 322 7.80 -4.24 -30.81
N LYS A 323 7.01 -3.30 -31.36
CA LYS A 323 7.50 -2.40 -32.42
C LYS A 323 8.64 -1.50 -31.92
N LYS A 324 8.53 -0.93 -30.72
CA LYS A 324 9.61 -0.12 -30.12
C LYS A 324 10.87 -0.95 -29.86
N GLU A 325 10.72 -2.21 -29.47
CA GLU A 325 11.83 -3.15 -29.25
C GLU A 325 12.46 -3.60 -30.58
N SER A 326 11.65 -3.79 -31.63
CA SER A 326 12.09 -4.05 -33.00
C SER A 326 12.90 -2.89 -33.57
N GLU A 327 12.40 -1.65 -33.46
CA GLU A 327 13.10 -0.43 -33.89
C GLU A 327 14.46 -0.28 -33.19
N ILE A 328 14.57 -0.67 -31.91
CA ILE A 328 15.83 -0.70 -31.17
C ILE A 328 16.74 -1.85 -31.65
N SER A 329 16.18 -3.00 -32.00
CA SER A 329 16.95 -4.15 -32.49
C SER A 329 17.59 -3.90 -33.86
N GLU A 330 16.85 -3.28 -34.80
CA GLU A 330 17.42 -2.90 -36.11
C GLU A 330 18.45 -1.79 -35.97
N HIS A 331 18.20 -0.76 -35.16
CA HIS A 331 19.19 0.30 -34.91
C HIS A 331 20.47 -0.23 -34.22
N THR A 332 20.39 -1.36 -33.51
CA THR A 332 21.56 -2.05 -32.96
C THR A 332 22.27 -2.91 -34.02
N LEU A 333 21.53 -3.54 -34.94
CA LEU A 333 22.07 -4.37 -36.02
C LEU A 333 22.71 -3.52 -37.14
N GLU A 334 22.13 -2.38 -37.48
CA GLU A 334 22.73 -1.38 -38.37
C GLU A 334 23.97 -0.73 -37.76
N SER A 335 24.03 -0.56 -36.43
CA SER A 335 25.25 -0.09 -35.75
C SER A 335 26.46 -1.01 -35.98
N TYR A 336 26.24 -2.29 -36.30
CA TYR A 336 27.30 -3.24 -36.68
C TYR A 336 27.55 -3.31 -38.20
N ARG A 337 26.76 -2.62 -39.03
CA ARG A 337 26.82 -2.67 -40.49
C ARG A 337 27.24 -1.35 -41.14
N SER A 338 26.93 -0.22 -40.53
CA SER A 338 27.13 1.13 -41.08
C SER A 338 28.57 1.65 -40.96
N ARG A 339 29.55 0.90 -41.52
CA ARG A 339 30.92 1.37 -41.77
C ARG A 339 31.34 1.22 -43.25
N SER A 340 30.44 1.58 -44.17
CA SER A 340 30.79 1.80 -45.58
C SER A 340 29.85 2.78 -46.28
N ASN A 341 30.42 3.85 -46.83
CA ASN A 341 30.04 4.62 -48.01
C ASN A 341 28.60 5.19 -48.15
N ASN A 342 28.49 6.50 -47.85
CA ASN A 342 28.26 7.61 -48.79
C ASN A 342 26.99 7.71 -49.68
N GLU A 343 26.66 8.98 -49.97
CA GLU A 343 25.79 9.53 -51.04
C GLU A 343 24.26 9.63 -50.85
N GLU A 344 23.66 10.47 -51.71
CA GLU A 344 22.41 11.22 -51.54
C GLU A 344 21.15 10.40 -51.98
N THR A 345 19.88 10.82 -51.87
CA THR A 345 19.24 12.15 -51.82
C THR A 345 17.79 12.07 -51.29
N SER A 346 17.20 13.22 -50.91
CA SER A 346 15.76 13.59 -51.06
C SER A 346 14.63 12.54 -50.92
N SER A 347 13.74 12.71 -49.93
CA SER A 347 12.37 13.24 -50.19
C SER A 347 11.46 13.32 -48.95
N GLN A 348 10.34 14.03 -49.12
CA GLN A 348 9.43 14.63 -48.13
C GLN A 348 8.11 13.83 -48.00
N GLU A 349 7.59 13.63 -46.77
CA GLU A 349 6.12 13.71 -46.55
C GLU A 349 5.68 14.06 -45.09
N LYS A 350 4.37 14.02 -44.81
CA LYS A 350 3.68 14.91 -43.84
C LYS A 350 2.97 14.24 -42.64
N ASN A 351 2.91 15.02 -41.55
CA ASN A 351 1.85 15.14 -40.54
C ASN A 351 1.30 13.90 -39.80
N GLY A 352 1.55 13.85 -38.48
CA GLY A 352 0.71 13.19 -37.48
C GLY A 352 0.59 14.04 -36.21
N GLN A 353 -0.57 14.67 -35.97
CA GLN A 353 -0.70 15.78 -35.01
C GLN A 353 -1.23 15.34 -33.63
N THR A 354 -0.34 15.03 -32.69
CA THR A 354 -0.71 14.63 -31.30
C THR A 354 -0.59 15.81 -30.31
N SER A 355 -1.59 16.68 -30.30
CA SER A 355 -1.64 17.92 -29.51
C SER A 355 -2.00 17.73 -28.03
N ARG A 356 -1.08 17.16 -27.22
CA ARG A 356 -1.15 17.28 -25.74
C ARG A 356 0.18 17.31 -24.98
N SER A 357 1.29 16.85 -25.55
CA SER A 357 2.61 16.87 -24.87
C SER A 357 3.27 18.25 -24.82
N ARG A 358 3.09 19.09 -25.87
CA ARG A 358 3.80 20.38 -26.02
C ARG A 358 3.61 21.37 -24.86
N SER A 359 2.47 21.36 -24.17
CA SER A 359 2.19 22.35 -23.10
C SER A 359 3.19 22.24 -21.94
N CYS A 360 3.42 21.03 -21.41
CA CYS A 360 4.34 20.81 -20.30
C CYS A 360 5.80 21.01 -20.69
N ILE A 361 6.19 20.62 -21.91
CA ILE A 361 7.55 20.84 -22.42
C ILE A 361 7.83 22.34 -22.55
N ASN A 362 6.91 23.10 -23.16
CA ASN A 362 7.04 24.55 -23.29
C ASN A 362 7.15 25.24 -21.92
N TYR A 363 6.36 24.82 -20.93
CA TYR A 363 6.42 25.38 -19.57
C TYR A 363 7.79 25.15 -18.90
N ILE A 364 8.34 23.93 -18.99
CA ILE A 364 9.68 23.62 -18.45
C ILE A 364 10.77 24.40 -19.19
N THR A 365 10.68 24.52 -20.53
CA THR A 365 11.61 25.35 -21.32
C THR A 365 11.53 26.83 -20.92
N GLN A 366 10.33 27.35 -20.66
CA GLN A 366 10.13 28.74 -20.24
C GLN A 366 10.73 29.00 -18.84
N LEU A 367 10.45 28.15 -17.84
CA LEU A 367 11.08 28.26 -16.52
C LEU A 367 12.61 28.24 -16.60
N TYR A 368 13.18 27.38 -17.45
CA TYR A 368 14.63 27.32 -17.66
C TYR A 368 15.19 28.58 -18.34
N SER A 369 14.42 29.24 -19.22
CA SER A 369 14.79 30.54 -19.79
C SER A 369 14.68 31.70 -18.80
N GLU A 370 13.65 31.72 -17.95
CA GLU A 370 13.43 32.78 -16.95
C GLU A 370 14.45 32.72 -15.79
N ALA A 371 14.89 31.52 -15.41
CA ALA A 371 16.04 31.36 -14.55
C ALA A 371 17.33 31.93 -15.18
N LYS A 372 17.52 31.71 -16.49
CA LYS A 372 18.71 32.15 -17.23
C LYS A 372 18.75 33.67 -17.47
N THR A 373 17.60 34.34 -17.60
CA THR A 373 17.53 35.81 -17.68
C THR A 373 17.81 36.46 -16.32
N LYS A 374 17.21 35.98 -15.23
CA LYS A 374 17.47 36.51 -13.87
C LYS A 374 18.95 36.42 -13.45
N THR A 375 19.65 35.36 -13.86
CA THR A 375 21.10 35.24 -13.64
C THR A 375 21.91 36.26 -14.45
N LYS A 376 21.41 36.71 -15.61
CA LYS A 376 22.08 37.71 -16.46
C LYS A 376 21.83 39.15 -15.99
N GLU A 377 20.67 39.40 -15.38
CA GLU A 377 20.23 40.74 -14.94
C GLU A 377 20.97 41.25 -13.69
N LYS A 378 21.59 40.35 -12.90
CA LYS A 378 22.46 40.70 -11.77
C LYS A 378 23.92 41.04 -12.16
N ALA A 379 24.27 41.02 -13.45
CA ALA A 379 25.62 41.33 -13.94
C ALA A 379 25.69 42.77 -14.50
N GLN A 380 25.76 43.77 -13.62
CA GLN A 380 25.88 45.18 -14.02
C GLN A 380 27.32 45.50 -14.49
N PRO A 381 27.52 46.15 -15.66
CA PRO A 381 28.85 46.39 -16.21
C PRO A 381 29.57 47.58 -15.56
N SER A 382 30.84 47.38 -15.17
CA SER A 382 31.72 48.44 -14.69
C SER A 382 32.14 49.37 -15.84
N LYS A 383 31.65 50.61 -15.83
CA LYS A 383 32.15 51.66 -16.73
C LYS A 383 33.54 52.11 -16.26
N LEU A 384 34.56 51.88 -17.08
CA LEU A 384 35.81 52.63 -16.99
C LEU A 384 35.67 53.93 -17.79
N LYS A 385 35.89 55.08 -17.16
CA LYS A 385 36.23 56.35 -17.84
C LYS A 385 37.34 57.00 -17.02
N GLY A 386 38.46 57.27 -17.69
CA GLY A 386 39.72 57.60 -17.02
C GLY A 386 39.84 59.06 -16.59
N GLU A 387 40.93 59.31 -15.88
CA GLU A 387 41.43 60.63 -15.53
C GLU A 387 42.82 60.80 -16.16
N LEU A 388 43.12 62.00 -16.64
CA LEU A 388 44.37 62.32 -17.35
C LEU A 388 45.06 63.48 -16.61
N SER A 389 46.19 63.19 -15.96
CA SER A 389 47.07 64.19 -15.36
C SER A 389 48.50 63.99 -15.88
N HIS A 390 49.28 65.06 -15.91
CA HIS A 390 50.45 65.24 -16.80
C HIS A 390 51.50 66.13 -16.10
N ILE A 391 52.77 66.06 -16.53
CA ILE A 391 53.90 66.95 -16.15
C ILE A 391 54.52 66.59 -14.76
N PRO A 392 55.86 66.69 -14.54
CA PRO A 392 56.96 67.07 -15.43
C PRO A 392 58.02 65.96 -15.68
N GLU A 393 58.99 66.29 -16.54
CA GLU A 393 60.26 65.58 -16.74
C GLU A 393 61.28 65.89 -15.62
N SER A 394 62.29 65.03 -15.44
CA SER A 394 63.71 65.33 -15.77
C SER A 394 64.73 64.53 -14.93
N ILE A 395 65.91 64.26 -15.52
CA ILE A 395 67.19 63.86 -14.88
C ILE A 395 67.19 62.47 -14.20
N VAL A 396 68.10 61.52 -14.46
CA VAL A 396 69.33 61.47 -15.30
C VAL A 396 69.13 60.51 -16.47
#